data_AF-A0A8H5AT89-F1
#
_entry.id   AF-A0A8H5AT89-F1
#
_cell.length_a   1.000
_cell.length_b   1.000
_cell.length_c   1.000
_cell.angle_alpha   90.00
_cell.angle_beta   90.00
_cell.angle_gamma   90.00
#
_symmetry.space_group_name_H-M   'P 1'
#
loop_
_entity.id
_entity.type
_entity.pdbx_description
1 polymer ?
#
loop_
_entity_poly.entity_id
_entity_poly.type
_entity_poly.pdbx_seq_one_letter_code
_entity_poly.pdbx_strand_id
1 'polypeptide(L)'
;MRLDHRRGSNLVFDPRITSSVALSVGRTQHYNIDEPDTDMEWSKLIHSGGHFVHLKNGTGEVRKHAVTMLHQFKCLDVIRQQYSGRSDAPISPLTLQCINYLRQSILCNLDIGLESATNTWGTVAKSAEYVCMDWSELYKAVEYNQQVFREAHTPL
;
A
#
# COMPACT_ATOMS: atom_id res chain seq x y z
N MET A 1 16.57 -0.87 19.74
CA MET A 1 16.07 -0.70 21.13
C MET A 1 14.69 -1.32 21.18
N ARG A 2 14.54 -2.49 21.81
CA ARG A 2 13.28 -3.25 21.87
C ARG A 2 12.53 -2.82 23.13
N LEU A 3 11.30 -2.33 23.00
CA LEU A 3 10.42 -2.07 24.14
C LEU A 3 9.42 -3.21 24.25
N ASP A 4 9.55 -3.98 25.32
CA ASP A 4 8.58 -4.99 25.74
C ASP A 4 7.39 -4.27 26.39
N HIS A 5 6.18 -4.43 25.83
CA HIS A 5 4.97 -3.93 26.48
C HIS A 5 3.91 -5.03 26.59
N ARG A 6 3.64 -5.38 27.84
CA ARG A 6 2.68 -6.40 28.27
C ARG A 6 1.25 -6.02 27.86
N ARG A 7 0.45 -7.07 27.66
CA ARG A 7 -1.01 -7.11 27.47
C ARG A 7 -1.76 -5.99 28.20
N GLY A 8 -2.38 -5.13 27.41
CA GLY A 8 -3.43 -4.19 27.79
C GLY A 8 -3.81 -3.41 26.54
N SER A 9 -5.09 -3.44 26.17
CA SER A 9 -5.83 -2.62 25.18
C SER A 9 -5.16 -1.29 24.77
N ASN A 10 -4.09 -1.36 24.01
CA ASN A 10 -3.31 -0.21 23.57
C ASN A 10 -3.27 -0.20 22.05
N LEU A 11 -3.54 0.98 21.50
CA LEU A 11 -3.38 1.34 20.10
C LEU A 11 -1.88 1.30 19.74
N VAL A 12 -1.33 0.10 19.72
CA VAL A 12 0.04 -0.25 19.31
C VAL A 12 -0.04 -0.85 17.92
N PHE A 13 0.96 -0.57 17.10
CA PHE A 13 1.08 -1.10 15.75
C PHE A 13 2.50 -1.56 15.52
N ASP A 14 2.71 -2.87 15.62
CA ASP A 14 3.99 -3.55 15.41
C ASP A 14 3.73 -4.87 14.66
N PRO A 15 3.42 -4.80 13.34
CA PRO A 15 3.20 -6.00 12.55
C PRO A 15 4.51 -6.79 12.43
N ARG A 16 4.51 -8.04 12.90
CA ARG A 16 5.69 -8.91 12.83
C ARG A 16 5.80 -9.57 11.45
N ILE A 17 6.24 -8.79 10.48
CA ILE A 17 6.44 -9.27 9.10
C ILE A 17 7.80 -9.96 9.02
N THR A 18 7.79 -11.28 9.11
CA THR A 18 9.02 -12.10 9.17
C THR A 18 9.04 -13.24 8.16
N SER A 19 7.88 -13.59 7.60
CA SER A 19 7.76 -14.55 6.51
C SER A 19 8.03 -13.91 5.15
N SER A 20 8.51 -14.73 4.23
CA SER A 20 8.68 -14.39 2.83
C SER A 20 7.75 -15.23 1.97
N VAL A 21 7.33 -14.66 0.84
CA VAL A 21 6.49 -15.31 -0.17
C VAL A 21 7.13 -15.15 -1.55
N ALA A 22 6.91 -16.13 -2.42
CA ALA A 22 7.25 -15.99 -3.83
C ALA A 22 6.15 -15.19 -4.54
N LEU A 23 6.55 -14.22 -5.37
CA LEU A 23 5.68 -13.43 -6.22
C LEU A 23 6.11 -13.55 -7.67
N SER A 24 5.24 -14.14 -8.49
CA SER A 24 5.41 -14.16 -9.94
C SER A 24 4.81 -12.89 -10.53
N VAL A 25 5.66 -12.00 -11.03
CA VAL A 25 5.25 -10.79 -11.74
C VAL A 25 5.15 -11.11 -13.22
N GLY A 26 4.05 -10.72 -13.86
CA GLY A 26 3.82 -10.92 -15.28
C GLY A 26 2.57 -10.19 -15.77
N ARG A 27 2.04 -10.57 -16.93
CA ARG A 27 0.74 -10.03 -17.38
C ARG A 27 -0.36 -10.39 -16.39
N THR A 28 -1.10 -9.39 -15.95
CA THR A 28 -2.23 -9.52 -15.05
C THR A 28 -3.51 -9.08 -15.76
N GLN A 29 -4.63 -9.73 -15.45
CA GLN A 29 -5.98 -9.26 -15.79
C GLN A 29 -6.57 -8.39 -14.68
N HIS A 30 -5.86 -8.26 -13.56
CA HIS A 30 -6.22 -7.49 -12.38
C HIS A 30 -5.56 -6.11 -12.38
N TYR A 31 -6.24 -5.15 -11.77
CA TYR A 31 -5.87 -3.75 -11.58
C TYR A 31 -5.70 -3.00 -12.90
N ASN A 32 -6.64 -3.19 -13.84
CA ASN A 32 -6.70 -2.44 -15.11
C ASN A 32 -6.91 -0.94 -14.87
N ILE A 33 -6.71 -0.14 -15.92
CA ILE A 33 -6.76 1.33 -15.83
C ILE A 33 -8.19 1.87 -15.91
N ASP A 34 -9.02 1.32 -16.80
CA ASP A 34 -10.29 1.90 -17.24
C ASP A 34 -11.37 0.86 -17.65
N GLU A 35 -11.27 -0.38 -17.16
CA GLU A 35 -12.28 -1.43 -17.39
C GLU A 35 -13.47 -1.30 -16.42
N PRO A 36 -14.65 -1.90 -16.72
CA PRO A 36 -15.86 -1.73 -15.89
C PRO A 36 -15.68 -2.07 -14.40
N ASP A 37 -14.89 -3.09 -14.08
CA ASP A 37 -14.66 -3.55 -12.71
C ASP A 37 -13.44 -2.89 -12.03
N THR A 38 -12.73 -2.00 -12.74
CA THR A 38 -11.48 -1.39 -12.28
C THR A 38 -11.65 -0.70 -10.92
N ASP A 39 -12.64 0.16 -10.74
CA ASP A 39 -12.77 0.93 -9.50
C ASP A 39 -13.04 0.02 -8.29
N MET A 40 -13.87 -1.01 -8.48
CA MET A 40 -14.12 -2.02 -7.46
C MET A 40 -12.82 -2.77 -7.11
N GLU A 41 -12.05 -3.16 -8.11
CA GLU A 41 -10.83 -3.93 -7.90
C GLU A 41 -9.75 -3.11 -7.19
N TRP A 42 -9.50 -1.87 -7.63
CA TRP A 42 -8.56 -0.96 -6.97
C TRP A 42 -8.99 -0.63 -5.54
N SER A 43 -10.29 -0.55 -5.26
CA SER A 43 -10.80 -0.35 -3.89
C SER A 43 -10.40 -1.48 -2.94
N LYS A 44 -10.12 -2.70 -3.44
CA LYS A 44 -9.71 -3.86 -2.63
C LYS A 44 -8.25 -3.81 -2.19
N LEU A 45 -7.42 -2.94 -2.77
CA LEU A 45 -6.01 -2.79 -2.33
C LEU A 45 -5.91 -2.25 -0.90
N ILE A 46 -6.93 -1.51 -0.46
CA ILE A 46 -6.98 -0.85 0.84
C ILE A 46 -8.30 -1.21 1.50
N HIS A 47 -8.23 -1.91 2.64
CA HIS A 47 -9.42 -2.34 3.39
C HIS A 47 -10.22 -1.14 3.93
N SER A 48 -11.41 -1.41 4.46
CA SER A 48 -12.39 -0.41 4.89
C SER A 48 -11.89 0.65 5.88
N GLY A 49 -10.81 0.38 6.62
CA GLY A 49 -10.15 1.33 7.51
C GLY A 49 -9.27 2.39 6.81
N GLY A 50 -9.10 2.27 5.49
CA GLY A 50 -8.20 3.12 4.72
C GLY A 50 -6.73 2.75 4.89
N HIS A 51 -5.84 3.71 4.60
CA HIS A 51 -4.38 3.51 4.62
C HIS A 51 -3.72 4.02 5.91
N PHE A 52 -4.47 4.10 7.00
CA PHE A 52 -4.03 4.69 8.25
C PHE A 52 -4.18 3.75 9.43
N VAL A 53 -3.42 4.03 10.47
CA VAL A 53 -3.55 3.45 11.80
C VAL A 53 -3.65 4.56 12.84
N HIS A 54 -4.23 4.21 13.98
CA HIS A 54 -4.43 5.08 15.12
C HIS A 54 -3.51 4.62 16.23
N LEU A 55 -2.66 5.52 16.74
CA LEU A 55 -1.67 5.21 17.79
C LEU A 55 -1.82 6.20 18.94
N LYS A 56 -1.61 5.73 20.17
CA LYS A 56 -1.46 6.63 21.31
C LYS A 56 -0.04 7.18 21.34
N ASN A 57 0.11 8.48 21.46
CA ASN A 57 1.41 9.11 21.71
C ASN A 57 1.79 9.01 23.21
N GLY A 58 2.95 9.57 23.58
CA GLY A 58 3.44 9.54 24.97
C GLY A 58 2.56 10.26 25.99
N THR A 59 1.62 11.11 25.57
CA THR A 59 0.64 11.77 26.45
C THR A 59 -0.71 11.05 26.50
N GLY A 60 -0.86 9.95 25.76
CA GLY A 60 -2.09 9.17 25.66
C GLY A 60 -3.07 9.66 24.60
N GLU A 61 -2.75 10.72 23.87
CA GLU A 61 -3.58 11.23 22.77
C GLU A 61 -3.49 10.31 21.55
N VAL A 62 -4.64 10.06 20.91
CA VAL A 62 -4.71 9.24 19.69
C VAL A 62 -4.36 10.07 18.47
N ARG A 63 -3.33 9.65 17.73
CA ARG A 63 -2.88 10.27 16.47
C ARG A 63 -3.02 9.29 15.32
N LYS A 64 -3.32 9.84 14.14
CA LYS A 64 -3.48 9.10 12.89
C LYS A 64 -2.18 9.10 12.11
N HIS A 65 -1.73 7.93 11.68
CA HIS A 65 -0.48 7.73 10.95
C HIS A 65 -0.72 6.93 9.68
N ALA A 66 -0.16 7.37 8.55
CA ALA A 66 -0.26 6.64 7.30
C ALA A 66 0.68 5.43 7.31
N VAL A 67 0.19 4.28 6.87
CA VAL A 67 1.03 3.10 6.64
C VAL A 67 1.62 3.22 5.25
N THR A 68 2.96 3.28 5.15
CA THR A 68 3.69 3.55 3.89
C THR A 68 3.17 2.73 2.71
N MET A 69 3.12 1.41 2.84
CA MET A 69 2.68 0.51 1.76
C MET A 69 1.23 0.81 1.30
N LEU A 70 0.30 1.00 2.22
CA LEU A 70 -1.10 1.30 1.89
C LEU A 70 -1.27 2.71 1.31
N HIS A 71 -0.45 3.68 1.75
CA HIS A 71 -0.46 5.03 1.19
C HIS A 71 0.06 5.04 -0.25
N GLN A 72 1.08 4.22 -0.56
CA GLN A 72 1.56 4.01 -1.94
C GLN A 72 0.43 3.48 -2.83
N PHE A 73 -0.31 2.46 -2.40
CA PHE A 73 -1.47 1.97 -3.14
C PHE A 73 -2.55 3.04 -3.33
N LYS A 74 -2.83 3.86 -2.31
CA LYS A 74 -3.81 4.94 -2.45
C LYS A 74 -3.38 5.94 -3.51
N CYS A 75 -2.10 6.29 -3.52
CA CYS A 75 -1.56 7.22 -4.49
C CYS A 75 -1.52 6.66 -5.91
N LEU A 76 -1.27 5.36 -6.09
CA LEU A 76 -1.39 4.71 -7.39
C LEU A 76 -2.82 4.80 -7.95
N ASP A 77 -3.83 4.56 -7.12
CA ASP A 77 -5.24 4.69 -7.53
C ASP A 77 -5.59 6.15 -7.91
N VAL A 78 -5.12 7.15 -7.14
CA VAL A 78 -5.30 8.57 -7.49
C VAL A 78 -4.67 8.90 -8.85
N ILE A 79 -3.46 8.41 -9.11
CA ILE A 79 -2.76 8.65 -10.38
C ILE A 79 -3.49 7.96 -11.52
N ARG A 80 -3.95 6.73 -11.33
CA ARG A 80 -4.77 6.00 -12.31
C ARG A 80 -6.03 6.79 -12.65
N GLN A 81 -6.80 7.24 -11.66
CA GLN A 81 -8.03 8.00 -11.90
C GLN A 81 -7.77 9.31 -12.67
N GLN A 82 -6.66 9.99 -12.38
CA GLN A 82 -6.25 11.16 -13.16
C GLN A 82 -5.89 10.78 -14.60
N TYR A 83 -5.24 9.63 -14.80
CA TYR A 83 -4.80 9.13 -16.10
C TYR A 83 -5.97 8.64 -16.98
N SER A 84 -6.93 7.92 -16.40
CA SER A 84 -8.15 7.44 -17.08
C SER A 84 -9.21 8.54 -17.26
N GLY A 85 -9.03 9.69 -16.61
CA GLY A 85 -9.90 10.85 -16.73
C GLY A 85 -9.78 11.53 -18.09
N ARG A 86 -10.55 12.62 -18.28
CA ARG A 86 -10.48 13.41 -19.51
C ARG A 86 -9.09 14.01 -19.69
N SER A 87 -8.55 13.93 -20.90
CA SER A 87 -7.20 14.43 -21.23
C SER A 87 -7.05 15.95 -21.09
N ASP A 88 -8.14 16.70 -21.13
CA ASP A 88 -8.17 18.16 -20.96
C ASP A 88 -8.38 18.60 -19.50
N ALA A 89 -8.61 17.66 -18.58
CA ALA A 89 -8.76 17.98 -17.17
C ALA A 89 -7.41 18.41 -16.58
N PRO A 90 -7.37 19.50 -15.79
CA PRO A 90 -6.15 19.90 -15.12
C PRO A 90 -5.70 18.81 -14.14
N ILE A 91 -4.38 18.64 -14.01
CA ILE A 91 -3.81 17.71 -13.03
C ILE A 91 -4.12 18.22 -11.62
N SER A 92 -4.75 17.38 -10.80
CA SER A 92 -5.10 17.79 -9.44
C SER A 92 -3.85 17.98 -8.56
N PRO A 93 -3.89 18.90 -7.57
CA PRO A 93 -2.80 19.03 -6.59
C PRO A 93 -2.51 17.73 -5.83
N LEU A 94 -3.54 16.91 -5.59
CA LEU A 94 -3.38 15.61 -4.94
C LEU A 94 -2.60 14.63 -5.82
N THR A 95 -2.86 14.61 -7.13
CA THR A 95 -2.10 13.81 -8.10
C THR A 95 -0.62 14.21 -8.07
N LEU A 96 -0.32 15.52 -8.04
CA LEU A 96 1.06 16.01 -7.96
C LEU A 96 1.76 15.58 -6.66
N GLN A 97 1.06 15.63 -5.53
CA GLN A 97 1.57 15.14 -4.25
C GLN A 97 1.88 13.63 -4.33
N CYS A 98 0.97 12.85 -4.90
CA CYS A 98 1.15 11.41 -5.07
C CYS A 98 2.30 11.03 -6.01
N ILE A 99 2.48 11.76 -7.11
CA ILE A 99 3.63 11.58 -8.01
C ILE A 99 4.94 11.89 -7.26
N ASN A 100 4.97 12.97 -6.49
CA ASN A 100 6.15 13.31 -5.68
C ASN A 100 6.44 12.25 -4.60
N TYR A 101 5.40 11.68 -3.99
CA TYR A 101 5.54 10.60 -3.01
C TYR A 101 6.08 9.31 -3.65
N LEU A 102 5.59 8.92 -4.83
CA LEU A 102 6.11 7.78 -5.58
C LEU A 102 7.56 7.99 -6.01
N ARG A 103 7.89 9.19 -6.51
CA ARG A 103 9.29 9.55 -6.83
C ARG A 103 10.21 9.34 -5.64
N GLN A 104 9.84 9.84 -4.46
CA GLN A 104 10.64 9.67 -3.24
C GLN A 104 10.75 8.19 -2.84
N SER A 105 9.66 7.43 -2.94
CA SER A 105 9.64 6.00 -2.60
C SER A 105 10.58 5.19 -3.51
N ILE A 106 10.51 5.42 -4.83
CA ILE A 106 11.31 4.73 -5.84
C ILE A 106 12.80 5.03 -5.66
N LEU A 107 13.17 6.27 -5.33
CA LEU A 107 14.57 6.63 -5.10
C LEU A 107 15.21 5.90 -3.91
N CYS A 108 14.42 5.44 -2.94
CA CYS A 108 14.92 4.73 -1.76
C CYS A 108 14.82 3.20 -1.86
N ASN A 109 13.89 2.67 -2.66
CA ASN A 109 13.58 1.24 -2.73
C ASN A 109 13.46 0.77 -4.18
N LEU A 110 14.37 1.22 -5.05
CA LEU A 110 14.38 0.84 -6.46
C LEU A 110 14.70 -0.65 -6.59
N ASP A 111 13.89 -1.36 -7.37
CA ASP A 111 14.28 -2.67 -7.87
C ASP A 111 15.35 -2.49 -8.97
N ILE A 112 16.56 -2.97 -8.69
CA ILE A 112 17.69 -2.94 -9.62
C ILE A 112 17.83 -4.25 -10.42
N GLY A 113 16.86 -5.16 -10.28
CA GLY A 113 16.79 -6.38 -11.07
C GLY A 113 16.73 -6.08 -12.56
N LEU A 114 17.56 -6.78 -13.33
CA LEU A 114 17.55 -6.68 -14.80
C LEU A 114 16.66 -7.77 -15.39
N GLU A 115 15.82 -7.40 -16.35
CA GLU A 115 15.03 -8.36 -17.12
C GLU A 115 15.94 -9.17 -18.06
N SER A 116 15.71 -10.48 -18.15
CA SER A 116 16.51 -11.36 -19.01
C SER A 116 16.14 -11.18 -20.49
N ALA A 117 17.14 -11.10 -21.37
CA ALA A 117 16.92 -11.14 -22.81
C ALA A 117 16.62 -12.58 -23.27
N THR A 118 15.49 -12.76 -23.95
CA THR A 118 15.00 -14.04 -24.48
C THR A 118 15.57 -14.38 -25.86
N ASN A 119 16.15 -13.41 -26.56
CA ASN A 119 16.78 -13.59 -27.86
C ASN A 119 17.83 -12.50 -28.14
N THR A 120 18.60 -12.68 -29.20
CA THR A 120 19.66 -11.76 -29.64
C THR A 120 19.15 -10.44 -30.22
N TRP A 121 17.83 -10.29 -30.43
CA TRP A 121 17.20 -9.04 -30.85
C TRP A 121 16.79 -8.15 -29.67
N GLY A 122 17.08 -8.56 -28.43
CA GLY A 122 16.80 -7.76 -27.23
C GLY A 122 15.35 -7.87 -26.74
N THR A 123 14.62 -8.92 -27.10
CA THR A 123 13.29 -9.15 -26.51
C THR A 123 13.44 -9.55 -25.04
N VAL A 124 12.82 -8.82 -24.12
CA VAL A 124 12.90 -9.09 -22.69
C VAL A 124 11.86 -10.10 -22.21
N ALA A 125 12.21 -10.88 -21.18
CA ALA A 125 11.31 -11.77 -20.49
C ALA A 125 10.19 -10.95 -19.84
N LYS A 126 8.93 -11.32 -20.12
CA LYS A 126 7.74 -10.58 -19.63
C LYS A 126 7.26 -11.05 -18.25
N SER A 127 8.08 -11.85 -17.58
CA SER A 127 7.78 -12.39 -16.27
C SER A 127 9.06 -12.51 -15.44
N ALA A 128 8.93 -12.26 -14.14
CA ALA A 128 10.01 -12.35 -13.19
C ALA A 128 9.50 -12.91 -11.86
N GLU A 129 10.33 -13.68 -11.19
CA GLU A 129 10.04 -14.24 -9.87
C GLU A 129 10.76 -13.42 -8.81
N TYR A 130 10.02 -13.00 -7.78
CA TYR A 130 10.53 -12.21 -6.67
C TYR A 130 10.29 -12.92 -5.34
N VAL A 131 11.18 -12.70 -4.39
CA VAL A 131 10.95 -13.06 -2.98
C VAL A 131 10.56 -11.79 -2.25
N CYS A 132 9.29 -11.72 -1.82
CA CYS A 132 8.71 -10.55 -1.16
C CYS A 132 8.46 -10.83 0.32
N MET A 133 8.28 -9.76 1.09
CA MET A 133 7.73 -9.86 2.44
C MET A 133 6.25 -10.24 2.38
N ASP A 134 5.81 -11.12 3.29
CA ASP A 134 4.41 -11.47 3.43
C ASP A 134 3.62 -10.34 4.10
N TRP A 135 2.95 -9.53 3.28
CA TRP A 135 2.17 -8.39 3.76
C TRP A 135 0.84 -8.78 4.41
N SER A 136 0.45 -10.06 4.46
CA SER A 136 -0.80 -10.48 5.09
C SER A 136 -0.86 -10.11 6.58
N GLU A 137 0.27 -10.18 7.29
CA GLU A 137 0.37 -9.75 8.69
C GLU A 137 0.22 -8.24 8.86
N LEU A 138 0.65 -7.45 7.87
CA LEU A 138 0.43 -5.99 7.87
C LEU A 138 -1.06 -5.68 7.77
N TYR A 139 -1.76 -6.34 6.85
CA TYR A 139 -3.21 -6.16 6.68
C TYR A 139 -3.98 -6.51 7.96
N LYS A 140 -3.71 -7.69 8.55
CA LYS A 140 -4.32 -8.11 9.83
C LYS A 140 -4.08 -7.08 10.94
N ALA A 141 -2.86 -6.55 11.06
CA ALA A 141 -2.52 -5.57 12.07
C ALA A 141 -3.26 -4.23 11.87
N VAL A 142 -3.42 -3.79 10.62
CA VAL A 142 -4.16 -2.57 10.29
C VAL A 142 -5.65 -2.75 10.59
N GLU A 143 -6.24 -3.87 10.19
CA GLU A 143 -7.65 -4.18 10.47
C GLU A 143 -7.94 -4.24 11.97
N TYR A 144 -7.09 -4.93 12.73
CA TYR A 144 -7.20 -5.01 14.18
C TYR A 144 -7.09 -3.63 14.83
N ASN A 145 -6.12 -2.81 14.42
CA ASN A 145 -5.96 -1.45 14.92
C ASN A 145 -7.21 -0.60 14.66
N GLN A 146 -7.77 -0.71 13.46
CA GLN A 146 -8.99 0.00 13.05
C GLN A 146 -10.22 -0.48 13.83
N GLN A 147 -10.35 -1.78 14.08
CA GLN A 147 -11.42 -2.34 14.89
C GLN A 147 -11.37 -1.81 16.33
N VAL A 148 -10.21 -1.91 16.99
CA VAL A 148 -10.02 -1.41 18.36
C VAL A 148 -10.32 0.09 18.45
N PHE A 149 -9.91 0.87 17.45
CA PHE A 149 -10.22 2.29 17.40
C PHE A 149 -11.73 2.56 17.27
N ARG A 150 -12.43 1.85 16.38
CA ARG A 150 -13.89 2.00 16.19
C ARG A 150 -14.65 1.61 17.44
N GLU A 151 -14.36 0.47 18.05
CA GLU A 151 -15.04 0.00 19.27
C GLU A 151 -14.91 1.02 20.41
N ALA A 152 -13.73 1.65 20.55
CA ALA A 152 -13.50 2.68 21.55
C ALA A 152 -14.19 4.03 21.27
N HIS A 153 -14.64 4.28 20.04
CA HIS A 153 -15.22 5.56 19.60
C HIS A 153 -16.60 5.42 18.94
N THR A 154 -17.26 4.27 19.09
CA THR A 154 -18.63 4.09 18.63
C THR A 154 -19.55 4.87 19.59
N PRO A 155 -20.34 5.84 19.11
CA PRO A 155 -21.33 6.50 19.95
C PRO A 155 -22.35 5.45 20.42
N LEU A 156 -22.73 5.52 21.70
CA LEU A 156 -23.87 4.76 22.24
C LEU A 156 -25.16 5.08 21.48
#